data_AF-A0A838ISP2-F1
#
_entry.id   AF-A0A838ISP2-F1
#
_cell.length_a   1.000
_cell.length_b   1.000
_cell.length_c   1.000
_cell.angle_alpha   90.00
_cell.angle_beta   90.00
_cell.angle_gamma   90.00
#
_symmetry.space_group_name_H-M   'P 1'
#
loop_
_entity.id
_entity.type
_entity.pdbx_description
1 polymer ?
#
loop_
_entity_poly.entity_id
_entity_poly.type
_entity_poly.pdbx_seq_one_letter_code
_entity_poly.pdbx_strand_id
1 'polypeptide(L)'
;MSLPRVVLLCGGPSDEHDVSLASARSVIGAVGGRLHLLPLVLDRGGRLLGHDDSRRALEATPIGGDGTIALTASSGPPPRLDVEALALRPDDVVFPLLHGPFGEDGSVQGLLKLLGVAHVGSGVLASAVGMDKLTMKAVFAAHGLPQVAYGGVTAAAWCRDRDGATGSLAHLRWPRFVKPANLGSSIGIARVDDMAAFGSAVDVALSFDRRVIVEEAVQSARELEIAVLGNDDPQLSPIGEIRFDATFYDYATKYTQGRARLEIPAALPERVAETVRSVALRAFDAIDAAGLARVDLFYDEAADAVTLNEINTMPGFTATSMYPRLWEAGGVPYADLVERLVTLALERR
;
A
#
# COMPACT_ATOMS: atom_id res chain seq x y z
N MET A 1 -19.55 23.31 16.07
CA MET A 1 -19.42 21.86 16.35
C MET A 1 -18.02 21.64 16.89
N SER A 2 -17.84 20.83 17.93
CA SER A 2 -16.50 20.46 18.40
C SER A 2 -15.78 19.70 17.28
N LEU A 3 -14.48 19.93 17.09
CA LEU A 3 -13.67 19.13 16.17
C LEU A 3 -13.81 17.65 16.56
N PRO A 4 -14.01 16.74 15.60
CA PRO A 4 -14.10 15.32 15.89
C PRO A 4 -12.77 14.85 16.50
N ARG A 5 -12.86 13.89 17.42
CA ARG A 5 -11.69 13.18 17.90
C ARG A 5 -11.25 12.21 16.81
N VAL A 6 -9.98 12.29 16.43
CA VAL A 6 -9.40 11.44 15.40
C VAL A 6 -8.54 10.37 16.06
N VAL A 7 -8.95 9.11 15.94
CA VAL A 7 -8.24 7.97 16.51
C VAL A 7 -7.22 7.47 15.48
N LEU A 8 -5.94 7.56 15.79
CA LEU A 8 -4.87 7.03 14.95
C LEU A 8 -4.62 5.57 15.34
N LEU A 9 -5.13 4.63 14.55
CA LEU A 9 -4.92 3.20 14.79
C LEU A 9 -3.67 2.74 14.02
N CYS A 10 -2.62 2.31 14.74
CA CYS A 10 -1.30 2.05 14.17
C CYS A 10 -0.58 0.86 14.84
N GLY A 11 0.59 0.49 14.31
CA GLY A 11 1.34 -0.73 14.65
C GLY A 11 0.80 -1.95 13.88
N GLY A 12 0.32 -2.93 14.64
CA GLY A 12 -0.29 -4.16 14.14
C GLY A 12 0.67 -5.36 14.06
N PRO A 13 0.12 -6.58 13.93
CA PRO A 13 0.88 -7.82 13.74
C PRO A 13 1.29 -7.97 12.27
N SER A 14 2.04 -6.98 11.78
CA SER A 14 2.53 -6.91 10.40
C SER A 14 4.04 -6.72 10.42
N ASP A 15 4.70 -7.19 9.35
CA ASP A 15 6.13 -6.90 9.15
C ASP A 15 6.36 -5.38 9.00
N GLU A 16 5.32 -4.62 8.63
CA GLU A 16 5.32 -3.16 8.45
C GLU A 16 4.96 -2.37 9.73
N HIS A 17 5.00 -3.02 10.90
CA HIS A 17 4.66 -2.42 12.20
C HIS A 17 5.39 -1.10 12.49
N ASP A 18 6.72 -1.05 12.35
CA ASP A 18 7.44 0.18 12.71
C ASP A 18 7.21 1.30 11.67
N VAL A 19 6.94 0.95 10.41
CA VAL A 19 6.52 1.92 9.37
C VAL A 19 5.17 2.53 9.77
N SER A 20 4.24 1.70 10.25
CA SER A 20 2.95 2.17 10.77
C SER A 20 3.10 3.14 11.95
N LEU A 21 4.00 2.85 12.90
CA LEU A 21 4.30 3.76 14.01
C LEU A 21 4.93 5.07 13.52
N ALA A 22 5.85 5.01 12.55
CA ALA A 22 6.47 6.19 11.95
C ALA A 22 5.46 7.07 11.20
N SER A 23 4.50 6.46 10.50
CA SER A 23 3.37 7.16 9.86
C SER A 23 2.53 7.90 10.90
N ALA A 24 2.14 7.24 11.99
CA ALA A 24 1.35 7.86 13.06
C ALA A 24 2.09 9.02 13.75
N ARG A 25 3.40 8.88 14.01
CA ARG A 25 4.23 9.98 14.52
C ARG A 25 4.30 11.16 13.55
N SER A 26 4.41 10.89 12.25
CA SER A 26 4.47 11.93 11.22
C SER A 26 3.17 12.74 11.21
N VAL A 27 2.02 12.05 11.27
CA VAL A 27 0.70 12.69 11.38
C VAL A 27 0.61 13.56 12.65
N ILE A 28 0.99 13.03 13.81
CA ILE A 28 0.97 13.78 15.08
C ILE A 28 1.86 15.02 15.00
N GLY A 29 3.08 14.88 14.48
CA GLY A 29 4.04 15.98 14.38
C GLY A 29 3.60 17.08 13.40
N ALA A 30 2.95 16.71 12.29
CA ALA A 30 2.54 17.65 11.26
C ALA A 30 1.25 18.41 11.61
N VAL A 31 0.25 17.72 12.14
CA VAL A 31 -1.06 18.30 12.45
C VAL A 31 -1.01 19.15 13.72
N GLY A 32 -0.21 18.75 14.71
CA GLY A 32 -0.13 19.46 15.99
C GLY A 32 -1.51 19.64 16.63
N GLY A 33 -1.87 20.88 17.00
CA GLY A 33 -3.15 21.21 17.64
C GLY A 33 -4.34 21.38 16.70
N ARG A 34 -4.19 21.16 15.39
CA ARG A 34 -5.27 21.36 14.40
C ARG A 34 -6.40 20.32 14.52
N LEU A 35 -6.08 19.11 14.98
CA LEU A 35 -7.05 18.03 15.23
C LEU A 35 -6.83 17.46 16.64
N HIS A 36 -7.89 16.92 17.22
CA HIS A 36 -7.80 16.18 18.47
C HIS A 36 -7.39 14.73 18.20
N LEU A 37 -6.07 14.48 18.15
CA LEU A 37 -5.51 13.17 17.83
C LEU A 37 -5.40 12.27 19.07
N LEU A 38 -5.87 11.03 18.95
CA LEU A 38 -5.75 9.99 19.97
C LEU A 38 -5.05 8.76 19.36
N PRO A 39 -3.76 8.53 19.65
CA PRO A 39 -3.08 7.34 19.16
C PRO A 39 -3.51 6.08 19.92
N LEU A 40 -3.74 5.00 19.17
CA LEU A 40 -3.98 3.65 19.67
C LEU A 40 -3.06 2.69 18.92
N VAL A 41 -2.16 2.04 19.67
CA VAL A 41 -1.18 1.11 19.12
C VAL A 41 -1.63 -0.33 19.34
N LEU A 42 -1.65 -1.11 18.26
CA LEU A 42 -1.67 -2.57 18.30
C LEU A 42 -0.23 -3.06 18.33
N ASP A 43 0.17 -3.85 19.33
CA ASP A 43 1.50 -4.46 19.35
C ASP A 43 1.66 -5.55 18.28
N ARG A 44 2.87 -6.08 18.11
CA ARG A 44 3.16 -7.16 17.13
C ARG A 44 2.43 -8.47 17.43
N GLY A 45 1.93 -8.66 18.65
CA GLY A 45 1.05 -9.77 19.03
C GLY A 45 -0.43 -9.49 18.78
N GLY A 46 -0.77 -8.30 18.24
CA GLY A 46 -2.12 -7.86 17.98
C GLY A 46 -2.90 -7.41 19.22
N ARG A 47 -2.23 -7.17 20.35
CA ARG A 47 -2.88 -6.64 21.56
C ARG A 47 -2.92 -5.12 21.49
N LEU A 48 -4.09 -4.57 21.82
CA LEU A 48 -4.25 -3.13 21.96
C LEU A 48 -3.55 -2.64 23.24
N LEU A 49 -2.70 -1.63 23.10
CA LEU A 49 -2.04 -0.97 24.23
C LEU A 49 -2.95 0.10 24.83
N GLY A 50 -2.81 0.35 26.13
CA GLY A 50 -3.45 1.50 26.78
C GLY A 50 -2.93 2.84 26.22
N HIS A 51 -3.63 3.94 26.50
CA HIS A 51 -3.28 5.25 25.94
C HIS A 51 -1.84 5.70 26.28
N ASP A 52 -1.41 5.56 27.54
CA ASP A 52 -0.06 5.95 27.95
C ASP A 52 1.02 5.08 27.29
N ASP A 53 0.77 3.77 27.17
CA ASP A 53 1.71 2.86 26.52
C ASP A 53 1.75 3.05 25.01
N SER A 54 0.62 3.36 24.37
CA SER A 54 0.56 3.77 22.97
C SER A 54 1.40 5.01 22.69
N ARG A 55 1.32 6.02 23.59
CA ARG A 55 2.16 7.22 23.49
C ARG A 55 3.64 6.92 23.63
N ARG A 56 4.03 6.09 24.62
CA ARG A 56 5.42 5.67 24.82
C ARG A 56 5.97 4.89 23.63
N ALA A 57 5.18 3.98 23.07
CA ALA A 57 5.57 3.19 21.89
C ALA A 57 5.83 4.09 20.69
N LEU A 58 4.98 5.10 20.47
CA LEU A 58 5.24 6.13 19.48
C LEU A 58 6.50 6.89 19.81
N GLU A 59 6.66 7.47 21.00
CA GLU A 59 7.83 8.26 21.42
C GLU A 59 9.18 7.54 21.28
N ALA A 60 9.21 6.21 21.41
CA ALA A 60 10.41 5.39 21.21
C ALA A 60 10.80 5.19 19.72
N THR A 61 9.89 5.40 18.78
CA THR A 61 10.10 5.14 17.34
C THR A 61 10.73 6.37 16.65
N PRO A 62 11.90 6.30 15.98
CA PRO A 62 12.54 7.49 15.38
C PRO A 62 11.64 8.30 14.41
N ILE A 63 11.75 9.63 14.43
CA ILE A 63 11.08 10.52 13.46
C ILE A 63 11.88 10.52 12.15
N GLY A 64 11.24 10.20 11.02
CA GLY A 64 11.81 10.45 9.70
C GLY A 64 12.89 9.47 9.23
N GLY A 65 12.92 8.27 9.81
CA GLY A 65 13.75 7.18 9.31
C GLY A 65 12.92 6.17 8.54
N ASP A 66 12.97 6.23 7.21
CA ASP A 66 12.75 5.03 6.37
C ASP A 66 13.94 4.03 6.53
N GLY A 67 14.93 4.35 7.37
CA GLY A 67 16.16 3.57 7.58
C GLY A 67 15.98 2.32 8.43
N THR A 68 16.32 1.16 7.87
CA THR A 68 16.46 -0.17 8.52
C THR A 68 15.50 -0.40 9.68
N ILE A 69 14.21 -0.32 9.39
CA ILE A 69 13.18 -0.91 10.22
C ILE A 69 13.30 -2.43 10.11
N ALA A 70 13.42 -3.10 11.24
CA ALA A 70 13.59 -4.55 11.27
C ALA A 70 12.26 -5.22 10.92
N LEU A 71 12.19 -5.81 9.73
CA LEU A 71 11.14 -6.78 9.38
C LEU A 71 11.37 -8.01 10.26
N THR A 72 10.53 -8.19 11.26
CA THR A 72 10.53 -9.41 12.07
C THR A 72 9.29 -10.20 11.70
N ALA A 73 9.49 -11.35 11.05
CA ALA A 73 8.40 -12.26 10.72
C ALA A 73 7.51 -12.50 11.94
N SER A 74 6.26 -12.04 11.87
CA SER A 74 5.31 -12.28 12.95
C SER A 74 4.96 -13.77 12.98
N SER A 75 5.35 -14.46 14.05
CA SER A 75 4.95 -15.84 14.32
C SER A 75 4.20 -15.86 15.65
N GLY A 76 2.90 -16.12 15.59
CA GLY A 76 2.03 -16.05 16.76
C GLY A 76 0.59 -16.47 16.45
N PRO A 77 -0.23 -16.68 17.49
CA PRO A 77 -1.67 -16.90 17.30
C PRO A 77 -2.31 -15.70 16.60
N PRO A 78 -3.45 -15.89 15.90
CA PRO A 78 -4.13 -14.77 15.25
C PRO A 78 -4.44 -13.68 16.28
N PRO A 79 -4.27 -12.40 15.89
CA PRO A 79 -4.49 -11.28 16.79
C PRO A 79 -5.92 -11.31 17.32
N ARG A 80 -6.09 -11.04 18.62
CA ARG A 80 -7.41 -10.83 19.23
C ARG A 80 -7.52 -9.38 19.67
N LEU A 81 -8.28 -8.62 18.91
CA LEU A 81 -8.60 -7.24 19.27
C LEU A 81 -9.80 -7.23 20.24
N ASP A 82 -9.58 -6.67 21.42
CA ASP A 82 -10.68 -6.30 22.31
C ASP A 82 -11.34 -5.04 21.76
N VAL A 83 -12.55 -5.21 21.22
CA VAL A 83 -13.32 -4.14 20.58
C VAL A 83 -13.81 -3.11 21.60
N GLU A 84 -14.14 -3.54 22.83
CA GLU A 84 -14.57 -2.62 23.89
C GLU A 84 -13.42 -1.71 24.32
N ALA A 85 -12.20 -2.25 24.35
CA ALA A 85 -10.99 -1.50 24.70
C ALA A 85 -10.64 -0.39 23.69
N LEU A 86 -11.17 -0.41 22.46
CA LEU A 86 -11.01 0.69 21.51
C LEU A 86 -11.71 1.97 21.98
N ALA A 87 -12.76 1.85 22.80
CA ALA A 87 -13.54 2.95 23.36
C ALA A 87 -13.94 4.02 22.31
N LEU A 88 -14.29 3.58 21.10
CA LEU A 88 -14.73 4.44 20.00
C LEU A 88 -16.11 5.00 20.30
N ARG A 89 -16.31 6.26 19.91
CA ARG A 89 -17.58 6.97 20.00
C ARG A 89 -18.16 7.16 18.59
N PRO A 90 -19.49 7.29 18.43
CA PRO A 90 -20.11 7.50 17.13
C PRO A 90 -19.62 8.74 16.36
N ASP A 91 -19.13 9.76 17.07
CA ASP A 91 -18.60 11.02 16.51
C ASP A 91 -17.08 11.00 16.25
N ASP A 92 -16.41 9.88 16.52
CA ASP A 92 -14.99 9.72 16.22
C ASP A 92 -14.77 9.48 14.71
N VAL A 93 -13.58 9.85 14.25
CA VAL A 93 -13.04 9.42 12.96
C VAL A 93 -11.83 8.55 13.23
N VAL A 94 -11.79 7.35 12.66
CA VAL A 94 -10.60 6.50 12.73
C VAL A 94 -9.72 6.78 11.52
N PHE A 95 -8.46 7.09 11.74
CA PHE A 95 -7.44 7.11 10.70
C PHE A 95 -6.62 5.82 10.85
N PRO A 96 -6.93 4.76 10.08
CA PRO A 96 -6.14 3.54 10.09
C PRO A 96 -4.81 3.82 9.40
N LEU A 97 -3.72 3.74 10.15
CA LEU A 97 -2.35 3.85 9.68
C LEU A 97 -1.63 2.50 9.77
N LEU A 98 -2.40 1.40 9.79
CA LEU A 98 -1.91 0.03 9.73
C LEU A 98 -1.50 -0.28 8.28
N HIS A 99 -0.30 -0.81 8.07
CA HIS A 99 0.22 -1.20 6.75
C HIS A 99 0.30 -2.72 6.61
N GLY A 100 0.00 -3.22 5.42
CA GLY A 100 -0.02 -4.64 5.10
C GLY A 100 -1.25 -5.37 5.66
N PRO A 101 -1.10 -6.67 6.02
CA PRO A 101 -2.20 -7.48 6.54
C PRO A 101 -2.95 -6.80 7.70
N PHE A 102 -4.26 -7.02 7.77
CA PHE A 102 -5.23 -6.38 8.67
C PHE A 102 -5.49 -4.89 8.45
N GLY A 103 -4.52 -4.13 7.92
CA GLY A 103 -4.65 -2.69 7.66
C GLY A 103 -5.20 -2.37 6.28
N GLU A 104 -4.71 -3.08 5.26
CA GLU A 104 -4.99 -2.82 3.84
C GLU A 104 -5.90 -3.87 3.19
N ASP A 105 -6.18 -4.98 3.87
CA ASP A 105 -6.91 -6.13 3.32
C ASP A 105 -8.44 -6.09 3.54
N GLY A 106 -8.96 -5.01 4.12
CA GLY A 106 -10.38 -4.84 4.43
C GLY A 106 -10.79 -5.31 5.84
N SER A 107 -9.89 -5.92 6.62
CA SER A 107 -10.23 -6.44 7.95
C SER A 107 -10.61 -5.33 8.93
N VAL A 108 -9.75 -4.31 9.08
CA VAL A 108 -10.05 -3.18 9.98
C VAL A 108 -11.22 -2.34 9.46
N GLN A 109 -11.35 -2.18 8.14
CA GLN A 109 -12.50 -1.50 7.53
C GLN A 109 -13.82 -2.22 7.85
N GLY A 110 -13.81 -3.55 7.85
CA GLY A 110 -14.97 -4.37 8.21
C GLY A 110 -15.39 -4.17 9.67
N LEU A 111 -14.40 -4.14 10.58
CA LEU A 111 -14.65 -3.82 12.00
C LEU A 111 -15.27 -2.43 12.16
N LEU A 112 -14.67 -1.40 11.54
CA LEU A 112 -15.14 -0.02 11.65
C LEU A 112 -16.54 0.16 11.05
N LYS A 113 -16.84 -0.55 9.96
CA LYS A 113 -18.17 -0.60 9.35
C LYS A 113 -19.22 -1.19 10.29
N LEU A 114 -18.90 -2.28 11.01
CA LEU A 114 -19.80 -2.88 11.99
C LEU A 114 -20.04 -1.96 13.20
N LEU A 115 -19.03 -1.20 13.60
CA LEU A 115 -19.12 -0.23 14.69
C LEU A 115 -19.84 1.07 14.28
N GLY A 116 -20.10 1.28 12.99
CA GLY A 116 -20.72 2.50 12.48
C GLY A 116 -19.86 3.75 12.67
N VAL A 117 -18.53 3.60 12.69
CA VAL A 117 -17.58 4.69 12.90
C VAL A 117 -16.96 5.09 11.56
N ALA A 118 -16.90 6.40 11.30
CA ALA A 118 -16.28 6.95 10.10
C ALA A 118 -14.77 6.65 10.08
N HIS A 119 -14.21 6.41 8.90
CA HIS A 119 -12.76 6.18 8.78
C HIS A 119 -12.15 6.75 7.52
N VAL A 120 -10.88 7.14 7.62
CA VAL A 120 -10.07 7.59 6.49
C VAL A 120 -9.81 6.42 5.54
N GLY A 121 -9.77 6.72 4.25
CA GLY A 121 -9.39 5.79 3.19
C GLY A 121 -10.52 4.90 2.68
N SER A 122 -10.12 3.85 1.97
CA SER A 122 -11.00 2.98 1.19
C SER A 122 -11.84 2.05 2.06
N GLY A 123 -13.00 1.62 1.56
CA GLY A 123 -13.88 0.65 2.23
C GLY A 123 -13.41 -0.80 2.07
N VAL A 124 -14.17 -1.75 2.64
CA VAL A 124 -13.82 -3.18 2.68
C VAL A 124 -13.49 -3.75 1.30
N LEU A 125 -14.32 -3.47 0.28
CA LEU A 125 -14.15 -4.03 -1.06
C LEU A 125 -12.84 -3.55 -1.69
N ALA A 126 -12.65 -2.24 -1.79
CA ALA A 126 -11.46 -1.63 -2.36
C ALA A 126 -10.18 -2.05 -1.66
N SER A 127 -10.18 -2.08 -0.33
CA SER A 127 -9.04 -2.58 0.46
C SER A 127 -8.72 -4.03 0.11
N ALA A 128 -9.70 -4.94 0.20
CA ALA A 128 -9.48 -6.36 -0.10
C ALA A 128 -9.04 -6.60 -1.56
N VAL A 129 -9.63 -5.87 -2.52
CA VAL A 129 -9.27 -5.97 -3.94
C VAL A 129 -7.88 -5.41 -4.19
N GLY A 130 -7.55 -4.23 -3.64
CA GLY A 130 -6.26 -3.58 -3.82
C GLY A 130 -5.10 -4.33 -3.18
N MET A 131 -5.35 -5.04 -2.07
CA MET A 131 -4.32 -5.84 -1.40
C MET A 131 -3.95 -7.10 -2.19
N ASP A 132 -4.93 -7.78 -2.78
CA ASP A 132 -4.67 -9.03 -3.47
C ASP A 132 -4.35 -8.83 -4.96
N LYS A 133 -3.08 -8.99 -5.33
CA LYS A 133 -2.57 -8.74 -6.68
C LYS A 133 -3.28 -9.53 -7.78
N LEU A 134 -3.73 -10.77 -7.52
CA LEU A 134 -4.45 -11.57 -8.51
C LEU A 134 -5.87 -11.04 -8.73
N THR A 135 -6.56 -10.70 -7.65
CA THR A 135 -7.92 -10.14 -7.72
C THR A 135 -7.90 -8.73 -8.32
N MET A 136 -6.98 -7.88 -7.86
CA MET A 136 -6.74 -6.54 -8.38
C MET A 136 -6.59 -6.54 -9.90
N LYS A 137 -5.66 -7.37 -10.43
CA LYS A 137 -5.43 -7.46 -11.88
C LYS A 137 -6.64 -8.01 -12.65
N ALA A 138 -7.39 -8.95 -12.06
CA ALA A 138 -8.61 -9.47 -12.68
C ALA A 138 -9.70 -8.39 -12.80
N VAL A 139 -9.88 -7.56 -11.76
CA VAL A 139 -10.79 -6.40 -11.79
C VAL A 139 -10.31 -5.39 -12.83
N PHE A 140 -9.03 -5.04 -12.81
CA PHE A 140 -8.46 -4.14 -13.81
C PHE A 140 -8.64 -4.64 -15.25
N ALA A 141 -8.56 -5.96 -15.47
CA ALA A 141 -8.72 -6.54 -16.80
C ALA A 141 -10.17 -6.43 -17.28
N ALA A 142 -11.14 -6.64 -16.37
CA ALA A 142 -12.56 -6.44 -16.66
C ALA A 142 -12.89 -4.99 -17.04
N HIS A 143 -12.12 -4.02 -16.51
CA HIS A 143 -12.25 -2.59 -16.84
C HIS A 143 -11.35 -2.13 -18.00
N GLY A 144 -10.66 -3.04 -18.69
CA GLY A 144 -9.80 -2.72 -19.83
C GLY A 144 -8.63 -1.79 -19.47
N LEU A 145 -8.07 -1.94 -18.26
CA LEU A 145 -6.86 -1.22 -17.85
C LEU A 145 -5.62 -1.94 -18.39
N PRO A 146 -4.60 -1.20 -18.86
CA PRO A 146 -3.39 -1.80 -19.43
C PRO A 146 -2.53 -2.41 -18.33
N GLN A 147 -2.05 -3.64 -18.50
CA GLN A 147 -1.26 -4.36 -17.51
C GLN A 147 -0.28 -5.31 -18.19
N VAL A 148 0.74 -5.74 -17.46
CA VAL A 148 1.58 -6.87 -17.86
C VAL A 148 0.79 -8.18 -17.85
N ALA A 149 1.18 -9.13 -18.70
CA ALA A 149 0.64 -10.48 -18.64
C ALA A 149 1.03 -11.14 -17.31
N TYR A 150 0.10 -11.90 -16.73
CA TYR A 150 0.28 -12.51 -15.42
C TYR A 150 -0.44 -13.85 -15.31
N GLY A 151 -0.03 -14.65 -14.32
CA GLY A 151 -0.70 -15.88 -13.92
C GLY A 151 -0.59 -16.10 -12.41
N GLY A 152 -1.42 -17.00 -11.88
CA GLY A 152 -1.49 -17.28 -10.45
C GLY A 152 -1.29 -18.74 -10.12
N VAL A 153 -0.56 -19.03 -9.04
CA VAL A 153 -0.37 -20.38 -8.50
C VAL A 153 -0.74 -20.40 -7.03
N THR A 154 -1.42 -21.45 -6.58
CA THR A 154 -1.72 -21.67 -5.17
C THR A 154 -0.77 -22.69 -4.56
N ALA A 155 -0.52 -22.60 -3.25
CA ALA A 155 0.27 -23.58 -2.51
C ALA A 155 -0.26 -25.02 -2.72
N ALA A 156 -1.59 -25.18 -2.76
CA ALA A 156 -2.22 -26.47 -2.95
C ALA A 156 -2.06 -27.03 -4.38
N ALA A 157 -2.00 -26.17 -5.40
CA ALA A 157 -1.70 -26.59 -6.76
C ALA A 157 -0.21 -26.94 -6.90
N TRP A 158 0.67 -26.07 -6.37
CA TRP A 158 2.12 -26.24 -6.40
C TRP A 158 2.59 -27.51 -5.69
N CYS A 159 2.01 -27.81 -4.52
CA CYS A 159 2.34 -29.02 -3.75
C CYS A 159 1.86 -30.31 -4.46
N ARG A 160 0.73 -30.24 -5.16
CA ARG A 160 0.11 -31.39 -5.82
C ARG A 160 0.81 -31.76 -7.12
N ASP A 161 1.14 -30.75 -7.93
CA ASP A 161 1.72 -30.92 -9.26
C ASP A 161 2.51 -29.67 -9.65
N ARG A 162 3.83 -29.69 -9.36
CA ARG A 162 4.74 -28.58 -9.69
C ARG A 162 4.86 -28.37 -11.20
N ASP A 163 4.89 -29.45 -11.98
CA ASP A 163 5.09 -29.39 -13.42
C ASP A 163 3.85 -28.83 -14.11
N GLY A 164 2.65 -29.28 -13.70
CA GLY A 164 1.38 -28.73 -14.19
C GLY A 164 1.19 -27.26 -13.81
N ALA A 165 1.51 -26.89 -12.56
CA ALA A 165 1.47 -25.49 -12.12
C ALA A 165 2.44 -24.62 -12.93
N THR A 166 3.66 -25.09 -13.17
CA THR A 166 4.66 -24.40 -14.01
C THR A 166 4.19 -24.31 -15.47
N GLY A 167 3.62 -25.39 -16.02
CA GLY A 167 3.09 -25.45 -17.37
C GLY A 167 1.93 -24.47 -17.61
N SER A 168 1.10 -24.23 -16.58
CA SER A 168 0.03 -23.22 -16.66
C SER A 168 0.55 -21.79 -16.90
N LEU A 169 1.81 -21.52 -16.57
CA LEU A 169 2.49 -20.23 -16.72
C LEU A 169 3.38 -20.16 -17.97
N ALA A 170 3.36 -21.18 -18.83
CA ALA A 170 4.22 -21.24 -20.01
C ALA A 170 3.97 -20.13 -21.04
N HIS A 171 2.78 -19.51 -21.00
CA HIS A 171 2.41 -18.40 -21.87
C HIS A 171 3.11 -17.07 -21.51
N LEU A 172 3.68 -16.96 -20.29
CA LEU A 172 4.40 -15.78 -19.83
C LEU A 172 5.84 -15.78 -20.36
N ARG A 173 6.30 -14.62 -20.83
CA ARG A 173 7.66 -14.39 -21.30
C ARG A 173 8.64 -14.19 -20.15
N TRP A 174 9.93 -14.36 -20.44
CA TRP A 174 11.03 -14.06 -19.52
C TRP A 174 11.56 -12.64 -19.77
N PRO A 175 12.10 -11.96 -18.75
CA PRO A 175 12.10 -12.36 -17.34
C PRO A 175 10.73 -12.26 -16.70
N ARG A 176 10.56 -12.91 -15.54
CA ARG A 176 9.32 -12.89 -14.75
C ARG A 176 9.57 -12.36 -13.35
N PHE A 177 8.57 -11.73 -12.75
CA PHE A 177 8.53 -11.45 -11.32
C PHE A 177 7.62 -12.45 -10.63
N VAL A 178 8.11 -13.09 -9.57
CA VAL A 178 7.33 -13.94 -8.66
C VAL A 178 7.09 -13.15 -7.39
N LYS A 179 5.83 -13.03 -6.97
CA LYS A 179 5.42 -12.22 -5.81
C LYS A 179 4.38 -12.96 -4.96
N PRO A 180 4.39 -12.85 -3.62
CA PRO A 180 3.22 -13.17 -2.81
C PRO A 180 2.04 -12.30 -3.26
N ALA A 181 0.81 -12.82 -3.26
CA ALA A 181 -0.32 -12.07 -3.76
C ALA A 181 -0.79 -10.96 -2.79
N ASN A 182 -0.63 -11.17 -1.48
CA ASN A 182 -1.16 -10.32 -0.41
C ASN A 182 -0.07 -9.75 0.51
N LEU A 183 1.02 -9.25 -0.05
CA LEU A 183 2.04 -8.52 0.72
C LEU A 183 2.56 -7.29 -0.03
N GLY A 184 2.94 -6.28 0.75
CA GLY A 184 3.61 -5.06 0.33
C GLY A 184 5.14 -5.11 0.50
N SER A 185 5.77 -3.95 0.40
CA SER A 185 7.18 -3.72 0.76
C SER A 185 8.23 -4.61 0.06
N SER A 186 7.90 -5.16 -1.11
CA SER A 186 8.79 -6.05 -1.89
C SER A 186 9.26 -7.32 -1.14
N ILE A 187 8.54 -7.73 -0.11
CA ILE A 187 8.85 -8.95 0.67
C ILE A 187 8.47 -10.18 -0.15
N GLY A 188 9.37 -11.15 -0.22
CA GLY A 188 9.16 -12.40 -0.97
C GLY A 188 9.11 -12.23 -2.50
N ILE A 189 9.46 -11.05 -3.02
CA ILE A 189 9.50 -10.79 -4.47
C ILE A 189 10.85 -11.24 -5.05
N ALA A 190 10.81 -11.94 -6.17
CA ALA A 190 12.01 -12.31 -6.92
C ALA A 190 11.82 -12.05 -8.42
N ARG A 191 12.80 -11.41 -9.04
CA ARG A 191 12.96 -11.44 -10.50
C ARG A 191 13.71 -12.71 -10.88
N VAL A 192 13.18 -13.42 -11.86
CA VAL A 192 13.73 -14.69 -12.37
C VAL A 192 13.86 -14.58 -13.89
N ASP A 193 15.07 -14.79 -14.39
CA ASP A 193 15.37 -14.69 -15.83
C ASP A 193 15.23 -16.03 -16.57
N ASP A 194 15.13 -17.14 -15.83
CA ASP A 194 14.99 -18.48 -16.40
C ASP A 194 14.24 -19.47 -15.48
N MET A 195 14.03 -20.68 -16.00
CA MET A 195 13.35 -21.76 -15.29
C MET A 195 14.15 -22.33 -14.12
N ALA A 196 15.48 -22.20 -14.12
CA ALA A 196 16.32 -22.81 -13.08
C ALA A 196 16.09 -22.14 -11.72
N ALA A 197 15.87 -20.82 -11.70
CA ALA A 197 15.55 -20.06 -10.49
C ALA A 197 14.03 -19.98 -10.18
N PHE A 198 13.17 -20.42 -11.10
CA PHE A 198 11.72 -20.21 -11.00
C PHE A 198 11.08 -20.96 -9.83
N GLY A 199 11.37 -22.26 -9.69
CA GLY A 199 10.73 -23.08 -8.65
C GLY A 199 11.07 -22.63 -7.23
N SER A 200 12.32 -22.23 -6.97
CA SER A 200 12.74 -21.73 -5.66
C SER A 200 12.11 -20.37 -5.34
N ALA A 201 11.97 -19.49 -6.33
CA ALA A 201 11.27 -18.21 -6.16
C ALA A 201 9.79 -18.42 -5.78
N VAL A 202 9.12 -19.40 -6.41
CA VAL A 202 7.74 -19.77 -6.06
C VAL A 202 7.67 -20.35 -4.65
N ASP A 203 8.59 -21.23 -4.26
CA ASP A 203 8.65 -21.79 -2.91
C ASP A 203 8.83 -20.70 -1.84
N VAL A 204 9.70 -19.71 -2.08
CA VAL A 204 9.90 -18.57 -1.17
C VAL A 204 8.63 -17.72 -1.07
N ALA A 205 8.03 -17.32 -2.19
CA ALA A 205 6.82 -16.50 -2.19
C ALA A 205 5.64 -17.22 -1.51
N LEU A 206 5.53 -18.55 -1.66
CA LEU A 206 4.52 -19.38 -0.99
C LEU A 206 4.75 -19.56 0.52
N SER A 207 5.95 -19.28 1.03
CA SER A 207 6.19 -19.25 2.48
C SER A 207 5.53 -18.05 3.17
N PHE A 208 5.19 -17.02 2.38
CA PHE A 208 4.59 -15.77 2.84
C PHE A 208 3.09 -15.68 2.56
N ASP A 209 2.59 -16.35 1.53
CA ASP A 209 1.17 -16.32 1.16
C ASP A 209 0.71 -17.67 0.58
N ARG A 210 -0.58 -17.98 0.72
CA ARG A 210 -1.23 -19.17 0.16
C ARG A 210 -1.24 -19.16 -1.37
N ARG A 211 -1.14 -17.98 -2.00
CA ARG A 211 -1.11 -17.84 -3.45
C ARG A 211 -0.06 -16.82 -3.90
N VAL A 212 0.51 -17.08 -5.07
CA VAL A 212 1.54 -16.25 -5.70
C VAL A 212 1.05 -15.77 -7.05
N ILE A 213 1.51 -14.58 -7.42
CA ILE A 213 1.37 -14.04 -8.76
C ILE A 213 2.72 -14.11 -9.47
N VAL A 214 2.68 -14.45 -10.76
CA VAL A 214 3.82 -14.44 -11.66
C VAL A 214 3.50 -13.48 -12.80
N GLU A 215 4.36 -12.49 -13.01
CA GLU A 215 4.16 -11.41 -13.99
C GLU A 215 5.31 -11.36 -14.98
N GLU A 216 5.04 -10.99 -16.23
CA GLU A 216 6.10 -10.62 -17.17
C GLU A 216 6.81 -9.34 -16.69
N ALA A 217 8.14 -9.32 -16.81
CA ALA A 217 8.93 -8.13 -16.53
C ALA A 217 8.81 -7.11 -17.69
N VAL A 218 8.63 -5.84 -17.34
CA VAL A 218 8.79 -4.73 -18.27
C VAL A 218 10.29 -4.46 -18.43
N GLN A 219 10.80 -4.52 -19.67
CA GLN A 219 12.24 -4.55 -19.96
C GLN A 219 12.96 -3.24 -19.60
N SER A 220 12.34 -2.10 -19.92
CA SER A 220 12.88 -0.75 -19.68
C SER A 220 11.86 0.08 -18.91
N ALA A 221 11.48 -0.41 -17.73
CA ALA A 221 10.44 0.19 -16.91
C ALA A 221 10.95 1.44 -16.18
N ARG A 222 10.34 2.59 -16.45
CA ARG A 222 10.33 3.71 -15.51
C ARG A 222 9.19 3.48 -14.52
N GLU A 223 9.49 3.51 -13.23
CA GLU A 223 8.49 3.37 -12.16
C GLU A 223 7.89 4.75 -11.85
N LEU A 224 6.62 4.91 -12.20
CA LEU A 224 5.86 6.13 -12.00
C LEU A 224 4.85 5.93 -10.87
N GLU A 225 4.73 6.91 -9.98
CA GLU A 225 3.73 6.91 -8.91
C GLU A 225 2.89 8.19 -8.98
N ILE A 226 1.57 8.05 -8.82
CA ILE A 226 0.63 9.18 -8.75
C ILE A 226 -0.32 8.99 -7.58
N ALA A 227 -0.56 10.06 -6.81
CA ALA A 227 -1.44 10.04 -5.66
C ALA A 227 -2.85 10.52 -6.05
N VAL A 228 -3.85 9.79 -5.57
CA VAL A 228 -5.27 10.12 -5.68
C VAL A 228 -5.79 10.54 -4.31
N LEU A 229 -6.58 11.61 -4.25
CA LEU A 229 -7.22 12.14 -3.03
C LEU A 229 -8.67 12.50 -3.34
N GLY A 230 -9.62 11.87 -2.67
CA GLY A 230 -11.04 12.20 -2.82
C GLY A 230 -11.96 10.99 -2.73
N ASN A 231 -13.26 11.26 -2.85
CA ASN A 231 -14.33 10.28 -2.94
C ASN A 231 -14.87 10.30 -4.39
N ASP A 232 -16.05 10.89 -4.62
CA ASP A 232 -16.72 10.93 -5.93
C ASP A 232 -16.04 11.85 -6.96
N ASP A 233 -15.32 12.87 -6.51
CA ASP A 233 -14.55 13.80 -7.35
C ASP A 233 -13.06 13.77 -6.95
N PRO A 234 -12.33 12.70 -7.33
CA PRO A 234 -10.95 12.51 -6.92
C PRO A 234 -9.98 13.47 -7.64
N GLN A 235 -9.10 14.08 -6.86
CA GLN A 235 -7.99 14.91 -7.34
C GLN A 235 -6.72 14.09 -7.50
N LEU A 236 -5.87 14.50 -8.43
CA LEU A 236 -4.58 13.88 -8.70
C LEU A 236 -3.43 14.82 -8.32
N SER A 237 -2.37 14.24 -7.77
CA SER A 237 -1.10 14.93 -7.59
C SER A 237 -0.35 15.16 -8.92
N PRO A 238 0.80 15.86 -8.90
CA PRO A 238 1.86 15.64 -9.89
C PRO A 238 2.28 14.16 -9.95
N ILE A 239 2.82 13.73 -11.08
CA ILE A 239 3.38 12.37 -11.24
C ILE A 239 4.81 12.39 -10.70
N GLY A 240 5.18 11.43 -9.88
CA GLY A 240 6.54 11.22 -9.43
C GLY A 240 7.19 10.02 -10.12
N GLU A 241 8.51 9.99 -10.12
CA GLU A 241 9.30 8.85 -10.57
C GLU A 241 10.32 8.48 -9.50
N ILE A 242 10.49 7.17 -9.29
CA ILE A 242 11.55 6.62 -8.46
C ILE A 242 12.71 6.21 -9.36
N ARG A 243 13.85 6.88 -9.23
CA ARG A 243 15.10 6.51 -9.91
C ARG A 243 16.06 5.84 -8.95
N PHE A 244 16.56 4.66 -9.28
CA PHE A 244 17.56 3.96 -8.47
C PHE A 244 18.62 3.31 -9.36
N ASP A 245 19.86 3.25 -8.88
CA ASP A 245 20.98 2.59 -9.58
C ASP A 245 21.04 1.09 -9.23
N ALA A 246 19.95 0.35 -9.52
CA ALA A 246 19.85 -1.11 -9.29
C ALA A 246 18.95 -1.78 -10.34
N THR A 247 18.99 -3.11 -10.42
CA THR A 247 18.24 -3.90 -11.43
C THR A 247 16.72 -3.90 -11.20
N PHE A 248 16.23 -3.63 -9.98
CA PHE A 248 14.81 -3.42 -9.63
C PHE A 248 14.65 -2.79 -8.22
N TYR A 249 13.46 -2.26 -7.91
CA TYR A 249 13.17 -1.55 -6.64
C TYR A 249 12.85 -2.52 -5.48
N ASP A 250 13.89 -3.06 -4.86
CA ASP A 250 13.78 -3.99 -3.72
C ASP A 250 13.61 -3.29 -2.36
N TYR A 251 13.34 -4.08 -1.30
CA TYR A 251 13.20 -3.57 0.08
C TYR A 251 14.43 -2.77 0.51
N ALA A 252 15.64 -3.29 0.23
CA ALA A 252 16.88 -2.60 0.59
C ALA A 252 16.98 -1.22 -0.10
N THR A 253 16.53 -1.09 -1.33
CA THR A 253 16.55 0.16 -2.11
C THR A 253 15.47 1.15 -1.65
N LYS A 254 14.30 0.66 -1.22
CA LYS A 254 13.20 1.46 -0.63
C LYS A 254 13.60 2.15 0.68
N TYR A 255 14.37 1.46 1.51
CA TYR A 255 14.59 1.83 2.92
C TYR A 255 16.06 2.16 3.25
N THR A 256 16.96 2.16 2.27
CA THR A 256 18.34 2.66 2.44
C THR A 256 18.44 4.10 1.95
N GLN A 257 18.72 5.04 2.85
CA GLN A 257 18.95 6.45 2.49
C GLN A 257 20.03 6.58 1.39
N GLY A 258 19.69 7.28 0.32
CA GLY A 258 20.61 7.67 -0.75
C GLY A 258 20.67 6.75 -1.99
N ARG A 259 19.94 5.63 -2.02
CA ARG A 259 19.94 4.70 -3.19
C ARG A 259 18.83 4.95 -4.21
N ALA A 260 17.77 5.66 -3.84
CA ALA A 260 16.70 6.08 -4.73
C ALA A 260 16.54 7.60 -4.68
N ARG A 261 16.35 8.22 -5.85
CA ARG A 261 16.04 9.65 -6.01
C ARG A 261 14.60 9.78 -6.47
N LEU A 262 13.87 10.65 -5.79
CA LEU A 262 12.50 10.99 -6.11
C LEU A 262 12.49 12.22 -7.02
N GLU A 263 12.00 12.05 -8.24
CA GLU A 263 11.81 13.13 -9.20
C GLU A 263 10.32 13.50 -9.26
N ILE A 264 9.98 14.71 -8.80
CA ILE A 264 8.59 15.20 -8.75
C ILE A 264 8.59 16.67 -9.23
N PRO A 265 7.91 17.01 -10.33
CA PRO A 265 7.24 16.09 -11.26
C PRO A 265 8.24 15.27 -12.09
N ALA A 266 7.86 14.06 -12.49
CA ALA A 266 8.63 13.23 -13.42
C ALA A 266 8.70 13.87 -14.81
N ALA A 267 9.89 13.89 -15.43
CA ALA A 267 10.06 14.34 -16.81
C ALA A 267 9.41 13.37 -17.81
N LEU A 268 8.19 13.68 -18.25
CA LEU A 268 7.39 12.85 -19.15
C LEU A 268 6.84 13.68 -20.32
N PRO A 269 6.68 13.09 -21.52
CA PRO A 269 5.85 13.70 -22.57
C PRO A 269 4.41 13.87 -22.07
N GLU A 270 3.75 14.98 -22.41
CA GLU A 270 2.39 15.28 -21.91
C GLU A 270 1.39 14.16 -22.21
N ARG A 271 1.45 13.56 -23.41
CA ARG A 271 0.61 12.41 -23.79
C ARG A 271 0.75 11.20 -22.84
N VAL A 272 1.94 10.98 -22.29
CA VAL A 272 2.21 9.90 -21.33
C VAL A 272 1.64 10.29 -19.98
N ALA A 273 1.82 11.55 -19.56
CA ALA A 273 1.25 12.07 -18.33
C ALA A 273 -0.28 12.01 -18.33
N GLU A 274 -0.94 12.38 -19.44
CA GLU A 274 -2.40 12.24 -19.63
C GLU A 274 -2.85 10.78 -19.51
N THR A 275 -2.09 9.86 -20.11
CA THR A 275 -2.37 8.42 -20.01
C THR A 275 -2.26 7.93 -18.57
N VAL A 276 -1.20 8.31 -17.85
CA VAL A 276 -1.00 7.97 -16.43
C VAL A 276 -2.15 8.49 -15.58
N ARG A 277 -2.55 9.76 -15.75
CA ARG A 277 -3.69 10.36 -15.02
C ARG A 277 -5.00 9.61 -15.29
N SER A 278 -5.27 9.30 -16.57
CA SER A 278 -6.47 8.56 -16.97
C SER A 278 -6.50 7.15 -16.36
N VAL A 279 -5.39 6.42 -16.44
CA VAL A 279 -5.27 5.06 -15.87
C VAL A 279 -5.44 5.09 -14.36
N ALA A 280 -4.85 6.07 -13.67
CA ALA A 280 -4.95 6.19 -12.21
C ALA A 280 -6.38 6.42 -11.72
N LEU A 281 -7.13 7.34 -12.36
CA LEU A 281 -8.53 7.60 -12.03
C LEU A 281 -9.41 6.37 -12.29
N ARG A 282 -9.22 5.72 -13.44
CA ARG A 282 -9.97 4.50 -13.78
C ARG A 282 -9.63 3.32 -12.86
N ALA A 283 -8.39 3.21 -12.39
CA ALA A 283 -7.98 2.18 -11.44
C ALA A 283 -8.61 2.42 -10.05
N PHE A 284 -8.66 3.68 -9.61
CA PHE A 284 -9.31 4.09 -8.38
C PHE A 284 -10.82 3.76 -8.40
N ASP A 285 -11.50 4.13 -9.48
CA ASP A 285 -12.92 3.84 -9.71
C ASP A 285 -13.21 2.33 -9.82
N ALA A 286 -12.39 1.58 -10.57
CA ALA A 286 -12.62 0.15 -10.83
C ALA A 286 -12.68 -0.71 -9.57
N ILE A 287 -12.04 -0.30 -8.48
CA ILE A 287 -12.04 -1.04 -7.22
C ILE A 287 -12.95 -0.42 -6.14
N ASP A 288 -13.68 0.65 -6.45
CA ASP A 288 -14.49 1.42 -5.49
C ASP A 288 -13.62 2.07 -4.38
N ALA A 289 -12.43 2.58 -4.75
CA ALA A 289 -11.52 3.22 -3.80
C ALA A 289 -12.06 4.59 -3.35
N ALA A 290 -11.68 5.00 -2.14
CA ALA A 290 -12.13 6.26 -1.55
C ALA A 290 -11.09 6.84 -0.59
N GLY A 291 -11.16 8.15 -0.36
CA GLY A 291 -10.26 8.90 0.51
C GLY A 291 -8.87 9.10 -0.11
N LEU A 292 -8.08 8.03 -0.20
CA LEU A 292 -6.73 8.05 -0.77
C LEU A 292 -6.37 6.75 -1.47
N ALA A 293 -5.49 6.87 -2.46
CA ALA A 293 -4.71 5.75 -2.97
C ALA A 293 -3.43 6.25 -3.65
N ARG A 294 -2.41 5.41 -3.72
CA ARG A 294 -1.27 5.63 -4.63
C ARG A 294 -1.33 4.60 -5.75
N VAL A 295 -1.31 5.07 -6.99
CA VAL A 295 -1.30 4.21 -8.17
C VAL A 295 0.12 4.16 -8.71
N ASP A 296 0.62 2.94 -8.87
CA ASP A 296 1.98 2.66 -9.31
C ASP A 296 1.92 2.09 -10.74
N LEU A 297 2.67 2.67 -11.66
CA LEU A 297 2.66 2.33 -13.08
C LEU A 297 4.08 2.12 -13.60
N PHE A 298 4.21 1.34 -14.65
CA PHE A 298 5.42 1.29 -15.46
C PHE A 298 5.20 2.07 -16.76
N TYR A 299 6.22 2.81 -17.16
CA TYR A 299 6.32 3.39 -18.50
C TYR A 299 7.53 2.78 -19.22
N ASP A 300 7.26 2.07 -20.31
CA ASP A 300 8.28 1.57 -21.23
C ASP A 300 8.48 2.60 -22.36
N GLU A 301 9.60 3.32 -22.33
CA GLU A 301 9.91 4.36 -23.32
C GLU A 301 10.12 3.79 -24.73
N ALA A 302 10.64 2.56 -24.84
CA ALA A 302 10.94 1.95 -26.13
C ALA A 302 9.66 1.46 -26.82
N ALA A 303 8.73 0.90 -26.04
CA ALA A 303 7.41 0.49 -26.53
C ALA A 303 6.39 1.64 -26.54
N ASP A 304 6.73 2.77 -25.93
CA ASP A 304 5.86 3.90 -25.70
C ASP A 304 4.53 3.53 -25.00
N ALA A 305 4.65 2.69 -23.97
CA ALA A 305 3.50 2.03 -23.34
C ALA A 305 3.47 2.26 -21.83
N VAL A 306 2.29 2.60 -21.31
CA VAL A 306 2.00 2.70 -19.87
C VAL A 306 1.23 1.46 -19.43
N THR A 307 1.70 0.78 -18.40
CA THR A 307 1.03 -0.36 -17.79
C THR A 307 0.83 -0.15 -16.30
N LEU A 308 -0.35 -0.44 -15.79
CA LEU A 308 -0.70 -0.41 -14.39
C LEU A 308 -0.03 -1.58 -13.65
N ASN A 309 0.76 -1.27 -12.63
CA ASN A 309 1.39 -2.27 -11.76
C ASN A 309 0.42 -2.65 -10.64
N GLU A 310 0.13 -1.68 -9.75
CA GLU A 310 -0.72 -1.87 -8.57
C GLU A 310 -1.35 -0.55 -8.09
N ILE A 311 -2.33 -0.68 -7.19
CA ILE A 311 -2.91 0.42 -6.42
C ILE A 311 -2.77 0.12 -4.93
N ASN A 312 -2.21 1.06 -4.18
CA ASN A 312 -2.02 0.96 -2.74
C ASN A 312 -3.11 1.79 -2.04
N THR A 313 -3.97 1.13 -1.25
CA THR A 313 -5.14 1.77 -0.62
C THR A 313 -4.82 2.45 0.72
N MET A 314 -3.68 2.12 1.33
CA MET A 314 -3.06 2.88 2.43
C MET A 314 -1.55 3.00 2.19
N PRO A 315 -1.12 3.84 1.22
CA PRO A 315 0.30 3.98 0.91
C PRO A 315 1.08 4.47 2.13
N GLY A 316 2.39 4.24 2.13
CA GLY A 316 3.30 4.78 3.14
C GLY A 316 2.99 6.26 3.41
N PHE A 317 2.80 6.58 4.69
CA PHE A 317 2.21 7.86 5.10
C PHE A 317 3.13 8.65 6.04
N THR A 318 4.43 8.37 6.03
CA THR A 318 5.44 9.21 6.68
C THR A 318 5.61 10.52 5.89
N ALA A 319 6.14 11.57 6.53
CA ALA A 319 6.39 12.85 5.83
C ALA A 319 7.38 12.72 4.64
N THR A 320 8.22 11.66 4.62
CA THR A 320 9.17 11.37 3.55
C THR A 320 8.64 10.39 2.51
N SER A 321 7.50 9.73 2.77
CA SER A 321 6.87 8.79 1.85
C SER A 321 6.42 9.47 0.56
N MET A 322 6.31 8.70 -0.53
CA MET A 322 5.93 9.26 -1.83
C MET A 322 4.57 9.97 -1.77
N TYR A 323 3.53 9.36 -1.18
CA TYR A 323 2.18 9.92 -1.25
C TYR A 323 2.09 11.34 -0.69
N PRO A 324 2.58 11.64 0.54
CA PRO A 324 2.66 13.03 1.03
C PRO A 324 3.57 13.94 0.18
N ARG A 325 4.71 13.44 -0.30
CA ARG A 325 5.65 14.23 -1.12
C ARG A 325 5.08 14.65 -2.47
N LEU A 326 4.26 13.81 -3.10
CA LEU A 326 3.57 14.14 -4.35
C LEU A 326 2.60 15.31 -4.13
N TRP A 327 1.82 15.26 -3.05
CA TRP A 327 0.89 16.33 -2.69
C TRP A 327 1.60 17.61 -2.29
N GLU A 328 2.70 17.53 -1.53
CA GLU A 328 3.51 18.70 -1.17
C GLU A 328 4.08 19.39 -2.41
N ALA A 329 4.61 18.62 -3.37
CA ALA A 329 5.06 19.17 -4.66
C ALA A 329 3.91 19.78 -5.49
N GLY A 330 2.69 19.29 -5.29
CA GLY A 330 1.44 19.86 -5.83
C GLY A 330 0.89 21.05 -5.05
N GLY A 331 1.58 21.52 -4.01
CA GLY A 331 1.17 22.66 -3.19
C GLY A 331 0.16 22.35 -2.09
N VAL A 332 0.01 21.09 -1.70
CA VAL A 332 -0.82 20.66 -0.56
C VAL A 332 0.10 20.23 0.59
N PRO A 333 0.28 21.08 1.62
CA PRO A 333 1.09 20.74 2.79
C PRO A 333 0.55 19.50 3.52
N TYR A 334 1.45 18.73 4.13
CA TYR A 334 1.10 17.47 4.79
C TYR A 334 0.02 17.60 5.88
N ALA A 335 0.04 18.68 6.67
CA ALA A 335 -1.01 18.94 7.66
C ALA A 335 -2.39 19.14 7.00
N ASP A 336 -2.43 19.90 5.90
CA ASP A 336 -3.66 20.16 5.15
C ASP A 336 -4.16 18.89 4.45
N LEU A 337 -3.25 18.02 3.99
CA LEU A 337 -3.58 16.71 3.44
C LEU A 337 -4.29 15.83 4.48
N VAL A 338 -3.78 15.78 5.72
CA VAL A 338 -4.42 15.02 6.81
C VAL A 338 -5.81 15.57 7.13
N GLU A 339 -5.96 16.89 7.26
CA GLU A 339 -7.26 17.52 7.51
C GLU A 339 -8.29 17.22 6.41
N ARG A 340 -7.86 17.27 5.14
CA ARG A 340 -8.70 16.89 3.99
C ARG A 340 -9.14 15.45 4.06
N LEU A 341 -8.25 14.51 4.41
CA LEU A 341 -8.59 13.10 4.56
C LEU A 341 -9.60 12.83 5.67
N VAL A 342 -9.44 13.50 6.81
CA VAL A 342 -10.40 13.43 7.92
C VAL A 342 -11.76 14.02 7.50
N THR A 343 -11.75 15.09 6.70
CA THR A 343 -12.97 15.68 6.16
C THR A 343 -13.67 14.72 5.19
N LEU A 344 -12.92 14.12 4.25
CA LEU A 344 -13.42 13.12 3.30
C LEU A 344 -14.01 11.88 3.99
N ALA A 345 -13.49 11.50 5.15
CA ALA A 345 -14.02 10.38 5.94
C ALA A 345 -15.40 10.66 6.54
N LEU A 346 -15.75 11.92 6.75
CA LEU A 346 -17.02 12.37 7.33
C LEU A 346 -18.10 12.61 6.28
N GLU A 347 -17.71 12.69 5.00
CA GLU A 347 -18.66 12.75 3.90
C GLU A 347 -19.49 11.46 3.85
N ARG A 348 -20.77 11.58 3.51
CA ARG A 348 -21.62 10.40 3.33
C ARG A 348 -21.17 9.65 2.07
N ARG A 349 -20.90 8.36 2.24
CA ARG A 349 -20.61 7.40 1.16
C ARG A 349 -21.75 6.39 1.04
#